data_AF-A0A7Z0KYZ7-F1
#
_entry.id   AF-A0A7Z0KYZ7-F1
#
_cell.length_a   1.000
_cell.length_b   1.000
_cell.length_c   1.000
_cell.angle_alpha   90.00
_cell.angle_beta   90.00
_cell.angle_gamma   90.00
#
_symmetry.space_group_name_H-M   'P 1'
#
loop_
_entity.id
_entity.type
_entity.pdbx_description
1 polymer ?
#
loop_
_entity_poly.entity_id
_entity_poly.type
_entity_poly.pdbx_seq_one_letter_code
_entity_poly.pdbx_strand_id
1 'polypeptide(L)'
;MSHESSDPSAPPGAGGPVPDQPADGNGDGDGAHMVRADLLTGVILLVIGVAVAWASWEMPRLEVRRIHPATVPGLVPGLLGIALAICGAILAARSVRVAADGAGWRRFGATFLTTSAARVAATMVLALGYALVLVGWLPFWAASAAFVFAFIVLFERVFASSPHPLWRTVLTAGVQAIIVGVTVSVVFQTGFLVRLP
;
A
#
# COMPACT_ATOMS: atom_id res chain seq x y z
N MET A 1 18.97 38.15 69.51
CA MET A 1 18.97 37.66 68.11
C MET A 1 18.55 36.20 68.15
N SER A 2 17.44 35.94 67.46
CA SER A 2 16.77 34.67 67.10
C SER A 2 17.65 33.42 67.23
N HIS A 3 17.32 32.48 68.10
CA HIS A 3 16.36 31.36 67.93
C HIS A 3 16.79 30.36 66.85
N GLU A 4 17.43 29.27 67.27
CA GLU A 4 17.37 27.99 66.58
C GLU A 4 17.16 26.92 67.67
N SER A 5 15.90 26.59 67.90
CA SER A 5 15.45 25.55 68.82
C SER A 5 15.42 24.21 68.11
N SER A 6 16.00 23.20 68.77
CA SER A 6 15.74 21.76 68.65
C SER A 6 14.25 21.47 68.37
N ASP A 7 13.82 20.37 67.73
CA ASP A 7 14.24 18.98 67.86
C ASP A 7 13.48 18.15 66.77
N PRO A 8 13.91 16.91 66.45
CA PRO A 8 13.39 16.03 65.42
C PRO A 8 12.26 15.11 65.93
N SER A 9 11.70 14.28 65.02
CA SER A 9 10.66 13.23 65.15
C SER A 9 9.26 13.58 64.57
N ALA A 10 8.80 12.74 63.63
CA ALA A 10 7.65 12.89 62.70
C ALA A 10 6.26 12.56 63.32
N PRO A 11 5.16 12.31 62.55
CA PRO A 11 4.36 13.07 61.55
C PRO A 11 2.90 13.34 62.05
N PRO A 12 2.00 14.06 61.33
CA PRO A 12 0.85 13.36 60.70
C PRO A 12 0.25 14.07 59.45
N GLY A 13 -0.60 13.36 58.70
CA GLY A 13 -1.14 13.78 57.41
C GLY A 13 -2.01 15.05 57.42
N ALA A 14 -1.95 15.76 56.30
CA ALA A 14 -2.97 16.66 55.75
C ALA A 14 -2.60 16.78 54.25
N GLY A 15 -3.45 16.38 53.30
CA GLY A 15 -4.76 16.98 53.11
C GLY A 15 -4.61 18.25 52.28
N GLY A 16 -4.17 18.12 51.03
CA GLY A 16 -4.18 19.20 50.04
C GLY A 16 -4.88 18.70 48.77
N PRO A 17 -5.79 19.47 48.13
CA PRO A 17 -6.43 19.06 46.90
C PRO A 17 -5.37 18.94 45.81
N VAL A 18 -5.27 17.76 45.20
CA VAL A 18 -4.65 17.64 43.88
C VAL A 18 -5.43 18.58 42.96
N PRO A 19 -4.79 19.53 42.25
CA PRO A 19 -5.48 20.36 41.28
C PRO A 19 -6.22 19.44 40.31
N ASP A 20 -7.53 19.64 40.16
CA ASP A 20 -8.36 18.97 39.17
C ASP A 20 -7.67 19.05 37.81
N GLN A 21 -7.01 17.96 37.43
CA GLN A 21 -6.58 17.76 36.06
C GLN A 21 -7.90 17.63 35.27
N PRO A 22 -8.23 18.58 34.37
CA PRO A 22 -9.47 18.47 33.61
C PRO A 22 -9.42 17.16 32.85
N ALA A 23 -10.38 16.28 33.15
CA ALA A 23 -10.59 15.04 32.42
C ALA A 23 -10.62 15.37 30.93
N ASP A 24 -9.57 14.98 30.23
CA ASP A 24 -9.38 15.04 28.81
C ASP A 24 -10.31 14.03 28.14
N GLY A 25 -11.59 14.37 28.14
CA GLY A 25 -12.69 13.64 27.49
C GLY A 25 -12.64 13.72 25.96
N ASN A 26 -11.53 13.35 25.34
CA ASN A 26 -11.37 13.40 23.89
C ASN A 26 -10.80 12.12 23.24
N GLY A 27 -10.74 10.99 23.96
CA GLY A 27 -10.22 9.71 23.47
C GLY A 27 -11.21 8.82 22.71
N ASP A 28 -12.51 9.02 22.89
CA ASP A 28 -13.52 8.08 22.38
C ASP A 28 -13.84 8.26 20.89
N GLY A 29 -13.57 9.45 20.35
CA GLY A 29 -13.82 9.77 18.94
C GLY A 29 -12.81 9.12 17.99
N ASP A 30 -11.52 9.16 18.30
CA ASP A 30 -10.47 8.73 17.36
C ASP A 30 -10.39 7.21 17.18
N GLY A 31 -10.70 6.44 18.23
CA GLY A 31 -10.79 4.97 18.17
C GLY A 31 -11.95 4.49 17.28
N ALA A 32 -13.12 5.12 17.42
CA ALA A 32 -14.30 4.80 16.61
C ALA A 32 -14.11 5.16 15.12
N HIS A 33 -13.32 6.20 14.83
CA HIS A 33 -12.99 6.59 13.45
C HIS A 33 -12.11 5.57 12.72
N MET A 34 -11.14 4.94 13.40
CA MET A 34 -10.24 3.94 12.81
C MET A 34 -11.01 2.71 12.28
N VAL A 35 -11.98 2.26 13.08
CA VAL A 35 -12.73 1.02 12.85
C VAL A 35 -13.54 1.03 11.55
N ARG A 36 -14.05 2.18 11.10
CA ARG A 36 -14.86 2.28 9.86
C ARG A 36 -14.02 2.36 8.59
N ALA A 37 -12.82 2.94 8.68
CA ALA A 37 -11.85 2.90 7.59
C ALA A 37 -11.43 1.44 7.32
N ASP A 38 -11.29 0.65 8.38
CA ASP A 38 -11.02 -0.78 8.30
C ASP A 38 -12.19 -1.55 7.65
N LEU A 39 -13.45 -1.17 7.88
CA LEU A 39 -14.61 -1.78 7.22
C LEU A 39 -14.58 -1.59 5.70
N LEU A 40 -14.43 -0.34 5.25
CA LEU A 40 -14.39 -0.03 3.82
C LEU A 40 -13.20 -0.73 3.15
N THR A 41 -12.04 -0.71 3.79
CA THR A 41 -10.85 -1.42 3.32
C THR A 41 -11.10 -2.92 3.23
N GLY A 42 -11.70 -3.52 4.27
CA GLY A 42 -12.05 -4.94 4.29
C GLY A 42 -13.03 -5.33 3.17
N VAL A 43 -14.05 -4.51 2.93
CA VAL A 43 -15.02 -4.74 1.83
C VAL A 43 -14.36 -4.63 0.46
N ILE A 44 -13.51 -3.62 0.24
CA ILE A 44 -12.77 -3.47 -1.03
C ILE A 44 -11.86 -4.67 -1.27
N LEU A 45 -11.09 -5.08 -0.26
CA LEU A 45 -10.20 -6.23 -0.34
C LEU A 45 -10.98 -7.54 -0.57
N LEU A 46 -12.15 -7.68 0.05
CA LEU A 46 -13.05 -8.82 -0.18
C LEU A 46 -13.49 -8.88 -1.63
N VAL A 47 -14.02 -7.78 -2.18
CA VAL A 47 -14.49 -7.72 -3.57
C VAL A 47 -13.36 -7.98 -4.55
N ILE A 48 -12.19 -7.35 -4.36
CA ILE A 48 -11.02 -7.55 -5.22
C ILE A 48 -10.53 -9.01 -5.12
N GLY A 49 -10.44 -9.58 -3.91
CA GLY A 49 -10.02 -10.96 -3.72
C GLY A 49 -10.94 -11.96 -4.41
N VAL A 50 -12.26 -11.78 -4.28
CA VAL A 50 -13.27 -12.59 -4.98
C VAL A 50 -13.14 -12.43 -6.50
N ALA A 51 -12.98 -11.21 -7.00
CA ALA A 51 -12.82 -10.96 -8.43
C ALA A 51 -11.57 -11.65 -9.00
N VAL A 52 -10.44 -11.62 -8.27
CA VAL A 52 -9.19 -12.30 -8.66
C VAL A 52 -9.35 -13.82 -8.62
N ALA A 53 -10.01 -14.36 -7.58
CA ALA A 53 -10.28 -15.79 -7.49
C ALA A 53 -11.18 -16.27 -8.64
N TRP A 54 -12.20 -15.48 -8.98
CA TRP A 54 -13.08 -15.74 -10.12
C TRP A 54 -12.32 -15.68 -11.45
N ALA A 55 -11.54 -14.63 -11.69
CA ALA A 55 -10.75 -14.48 -12.91
C ALA A 55 -9.71 -15.61 -13.06
N SER A 56 -9.16 -16.08 -11.95
CA SER A 56 -8.25 -17.22 -11.92
C SER A 56 -8.96 -18.54 -12.21
N TRP A 57 -10.22 -18.67 -11.81
CA TRP A 57 -11.05 -19.85 -12.08
C TRP A 57 -11.40 -19.99 -13.57
N GLU A 58 -11.61 -18.85 -14.24
CA GLU A 58 -11.92 -18.81 -15.68
C GLU A 58 -10.70 -19.14 -16.57
N MET A 59 -9.49 -19.23 -16.00
CA MET A 59 -8.31 -19.57 -16.78
C MET A 59 -8.35 -21.03 -17.27
N PRO A 60 -8.08 -21.28 -18.56
CA PRO A 60 -8.20 -22.61 -19.14
C PRO A 60 -7.19 -23.58 -18.52
N ARG A 61 -7.70 -24.70 -18.02
CA ARG A 61 -6.89 -25.75 -17.43
C ARG A 61 -6.21 -26.52 -18.55
N LEU A 62 -4.87 -26.53 -18.57
CA LEU A 62 -4.06 -27.21 -19.59
C LEU A 62 -4.05 -28.75 -19.41
N GLU A 63 -5.16 -29.34 -18.93
CA GLU A 63 -5.32 -30.77 -18.65
C GLU A 63 -5.16 -31.61 -19.94
N VAL A 64 -5.55 -31.04 -21.08
CA VAL A 64 -5.36 -31.64 -22.42
C VAL A 64 -3.87 -31.81 -22.80
N ARG A 65 -2.94 -31.10 -22.14
CA ARG A 65 -1.49 -31.14 -22.43
C ARG A 65 -0.68 -32.03 -21.48
N ARG A 66 -1.31 -32.82 -20.60
CA ARG A 66 -0.66 -33.69 -19.58
C ARG A 66 0.40 -32.98 -18.71
N ILE A 67 0.23 -31.70 -18.42
CA ILE A 67 1.15 -30.94 -17.55
C ILE A 67 0.71 -31.14 -16.09
N HIS A 68 1.68 -31.17 -15.16
CA HIS A 68 1.43 -31.39 -13.74
C HIS A 68 0.42 -30.36 -13.18
N PRO A 69 -0.62 -30.77 -12.43
CA PRO A 69 -1.70 -29.89 -11.99
C PRO A 69 -1.25 -28.69 -11.13
N ALA A 70 -0.06 -28.73 -10.53
CA ALA A 70 0.51 -27.59 -9.80
C ALA A 70 0.95 -26.43 -10.70
N THR A 71 1.03 -26.61 -12.03
CA THR A 71 1.43 -25.56 -12.99
C THR A 71 0.24 -25.00 -13.77
N VAL A 72 -0.99 -25.24 -13.32
CA VAL A 72 -2.19 -24.71 -13.97
C VAL A 72 -2.18 -23.18 -13.88
N PRO A 73 -2.33 -22.47 -15.02
CA PRO A 73 -2.45 -21.01 -14.99
C PRO A 73 -3.67 -20.63 -14.16
N GLY A 74 -3.48 -19.76 -13.17
CA GLY A 74 -4.54 -19.35 -12.24
C GLY A 74 -4.43 -19.90 -10.82
N LEU A 75 -3.65 -20.96 -10.57
CA LEU A 75 -3.59 -21.57 -9.22
C LEU A 75 -3.04 -20.60 -8.16
N VAL A 76 -1.85 -20.05 -8.41
CA VAL A 76 -1.20 -19.10 -7.51
C VAL A 76 -2.03 -17.81 -7.33
N PRO A 77 -2.43 -17.09 -8.40
CA PRO A 77 -3.25 -15.90 -8.23
C PRO A 77 -4.62 -16.20 -7.60
N GLY A 78 -5.20 -17.37 -7.87
CA GLY A 78 -6.46 -17.82 -7.26
C GLY A 78 -6.32 -18.02 -5.75
N LEU A 79 -5.25 -18.68 -5.29
CA LEU A 79 -4.97 -18.85 -3.87
C LEU A 79 -4.76 -17.50 -3.17
N LEU A 80 -4.00 -16.58 -3.78
CA LEU A 80 -3.81 -15.24 -3.25
C LEU A 80 -5.12 -14.44 -3.21
N GLY A 81 -5.98 -14.56 -4.23
CA GLY A 81 -7.30 -13.95 -4.26
C GLY A 81 -8.21 -14.46 -3.13
N ILE A 82 -8.22 -15.78 -2.89
CA ILE A 82 -8.96 -16.39 -1.78
C ILE A 82 -8.43 -15.90 -0.42
N ALA A 83 -7.11 -15.91 -0.23
CA ALA A 83 -6.50 -15.41 1.01
C ALA A 83 -6.85 -13.94 1.25
N LEU A 84 -6.80 -13.10 0.19
CA LEU A 84 -7.19 -11.70 0.26
C LEU A 84 -8.67 -11.53 0.61
N ALA A 85 -9.54 -12.34 0.04
CA ALA A 85 -10.97 -12.36 0.34
C ALA A 85 -11.23 -12.72 1.81
N ILE A 86 -10.56 -13.75 2.33
CA ILE A 86 -10.66 -14.15 3.74
C ILE A 86 -10.20 -13.01 4.66
N CYS A 87 -9.03 -12.40 4.38
CA CYS A 87 -8.53 -11.27 5.16
C CYS A 87 -9.50 -10.08 5.13
N GLY A 88 -10.04 -9.75 3.95
CA GLY A 88 -11.04 -8.69 3.78
C GLY A 88 -12.33 -8.98 4.56
N ALA A 89 -12.82 -10.22 4.50
CA ALA A 89 -13.99 -10.66 5.26
C ALA A 89 -13.78 -10.58 6.77
N ILE A 90 -12.61 -11.01 7.27
CA ILE A 90 -12.26 -10.91 8.69
C ILE A 90 -12.21 -9.45 9.13
N LEU A 91 -11.56 -8.58 8.35
CA LEU A 91 -11.46 -7.15 8.63
C LEU A 91 -12.83 -6.46 8.63
N ALA A 92 -13.69 -6.80 7.66
CA ALA A 92 -15.06 -6.30 7.58
C ALA A 92 -15.92 -6.81 8.74
N ALA A 93 -15.87 -8.12 9.05
CA ALA A 93 -16.64 -8.70 10.14
C ALA A 93 -16.23 -8.13 11.52
N ARG A 94 -14.93 -7.87 11.72
CA ARG A 94 -14.40 -7.24 12.94
C ARG A 94 -14.89 -5.80 13.07
N SER A 95 -14.92 -5.04 11.98
CA SER A 95 -15.27 -3.62 12.00
C SER A 95 -16.78 -3.36 12.09
N VAL A 96 -17.63 -4.22 11.49
CA VAL A 96 -19.10 -4.15 11.68
C VAL A 96 -19.48 -4.34 13.14
N ARG A 97 -18.76 -5.19 13.88
CA ARG A 97 -19.01 -5.41 15.32
C ARG A 97 -18.71 -4.17 16.18
N VAL A 98 -18.06 -3.14 15.63
CA VAL A 98 -17.44 -2.08 16.43
C VAL A 98 -17.91 -0.64 16.08
N ALA A 99 -18.68 -0.36 15.00
CA ALA A 99 -19.00 1.05 14.72
C ALA A 99 -20.35 1.39 14.06
N ALA A 100 -21.01 2.43 14.60
CA ALA A 100 -22.13 3.23 14.07
C ALA A 100 -21.67 4.66 13.61
N ASP A 101 -22.36 5.22 12.61
CA ASP A 101 -22.37 6.59 12.03
C ASP A 101 -21.30 7.14 11.01
N GLY A 102 -21.83 7.61 9.86
CA GLY A 102 -21.30 7.62 8.48
C GLY A 102 -20.16 8.58 8.08
N ALA A 103 -19.17 8.84 8.92
CA ALA A 103 -18.07 9.78 8.60
C ALA A 103 -16.91 9.21 7.77
N GLY A 104 -16.92 7.91 7.41
CA GLY A 104 -15.80 7.19 6.77
C GLY A 104 -15.40 7.69 5.38
N TRP A 105 -16.35 8.16 4.57
CA TRP A 105 -16.05 8.65 3.21
C TRP A 105 -15.19 9.92 3.20
N ARG A 106 -15.34 10.79 4.21
CA ARG A 106 -14.66 12.09 4.25
C ARG A 106 -13.17 11.95 4.62
N ARG A 107 -12.83 11.01 5.52
CA ARG A 107 -11.43 10.66 5.84
C ARG A 107 -10.78 9.84 4.74
N PHE A 108 -11.48 8.91 4.08
CA PHE A 108 -10.97 8.24 2.87
C PHE A 108 -10.55 9.30 1.85
N GLY A 109 -11.44 10.22 1.46
CA GLY A 109 -11.10 11.34 0.58
C GLY A 109 -9.90 12.15 1.05
N ALA A 110 -9.80 12.47 2.35
CA ALA A 110 -8.64 13.16 2.93
C ALA A 110 -7.34 12.35 2.85
N THR A 111 -7.39 11.02 2.99
CA THR A 111 -6.25 10.13 2.77
C THR A 111 -5.85 10.07 1.29
N PHE A 112 -6.80 10.14 0.33
CA PHE A 112 -6.47 10.26 -1.10
C PHE A 112 -5.80 11.60 -1.44
N LEU A 113 -6.05 12.63 -0.65
CA LEU A 113 -5.48 13.97 -0.83
C LEU A 113 -4.06 14.10 -0.26
N THR A 114 -3.51 13.06 0.40
CA THR A 114 -2.16 13.12 0.97
C THR A 114 -1.09 12.83 -0.08
N THR A 115 0.10 13.42 0.05
CA THR A 115 1.24 13.19 -0.86
C THR A 115 1.60 11.70 -0.99
N SER A 116 1.44 10.92 0.08
CA SER A 116 1.64 9.47 0.07
C SER A 116 0.64 8.75 -0.84
N ALA A 117 -0.63 9.14 -0.81
CA ALA A 117 -1.63 8.56 -1.70
C ALA A 117 -1.43 9.01 -3.15
N ALA A 118 -0.98 10.25 -3.37
CA ALA A 118 -0.60 10.71 -4.72
C ALA A 118 0.57 9.88 -5.30
N ARG A 119 1.57 9.50 -4.49
CA ARG A 119 2.63 8.57 -4.90
C ARG A 119 2.08 7.20 -5.30
N VAL A 120 1.22 6.61 -4.46
CA VAL A 120 0.60 5.30 -4.74
C VAL A 120 -0.24 5.36 -6.01
N ALA A 121 -1.05 6.40 -6.17
CA ALA A 121 -1.87 6.61 -7.36
C ALA A 121 -0.99 6.79 -8.61
N ALA A 122 0.09 7.56 -8.52
CA ALA A 122 1.05 7.72 -9.62
C ALA A 122 1.72 6.39 -10.00
N THR A 123 2.16 5.58 -9.03
CA THR A 123 2.68 4.23 -9.29
C THR A 123 1.63 3.35 -9.96
N MET A 124 0.39 3.37 -9.48
CA MET A 124 -0.69 2.55 -10.01
C MET A 124 -1.03 2.93 -11.45
N VAL A 125 -1.17 4.23 -11.74
CA VAL A 125 -1.41 4.74 -13.10
C VAL A 125 -0.27 4.37 -14.03
N LEU A 126 0.98 4.52 -13.59
CA LEU A 126 2.12 4.20 -14.44
C LEU A 126 2.23 2.69 -14.71
N ALA A 127 1.98 1.86 -13.69
CA ALA A 127 2.01 0.40 -13.83
C ALA A 127 0.88 -0.10 -14.75
N LEU A 128 -0.33 0.45 -14.60
CA LEU A 128 -1.45 0.12 -15.48
C LEU A 128 -1.20 0.62 -16.90
N GLY A 129 -0.66 1.82 -17.08
CA GLY A 129 -0.29 2.35 -18.40
C GLY A 129 0.75 1.47 -19.10
N TYR A 130 1.76 1.01 -18.37
CA TYR A 130 2.73 0.04 -18.90
C TYR A 130 2.04 -1.27 -19.30
N ALA A 131 1.31 -1.89 -18.39
CA ALA A 131 0.74 -3.24 -18.61
C ALA A 131 -0.39 -3.27 -19.66
N LEU A 132 -1.25 -2.26 -19.70
CA LEU A 132 -2.46 -2.26 -20.53
C LEU A 132 -2.28 -1.55 -21.88
N VAL A 133 -1.39 -0.57 -21.95
CA VAL A 133 -1.23 0.27 -23.16
C VAL A 133 0.11 -0.01 -23.84
N LEU A 134 1.20 0.07 -23.08
CA LEU A 134 2.54 0.05 -23.66
C LEU A 134 2.94 -1.35 -24.15
N VAL A 135 2.60 -2.38 -23.37
CA VAL A 135 2.80 -3.79 -23.73
C VAL A 135 1.84 -4.15 -24.87
N GLY A 136 2.40 -4.35 -26.07
CA GLY A 136 1.66 -4.68 -27.29
C GLY A 136 1.74 -3.60 -28.38
N TRP A 137 2.07 -2.35 -28.01
CA TRP A 137 2.27 -1.25 -28.96
C TRP A 137 3.74 -1.00 -29.29
N LEU A 138 4.62 -1.19 -28.31
CA LEU A 138 6.07 -1.04 -28.44
C LEU A 138 6.76 -2.39 -28.27
N PRO A 139 7.98 -2.56 -28.84
CA PRO A 139 8.78 -3.72 -28.54
C PRO A 139 9.08 -3.76 -27.04
N PHE A 140 9.07 -4.96 -26.45
CA PHE A 140 9.04 -5.12 -24.98
C PHE A 140 10.18 -4.42 -24.25
N TRP A 141 11.38 -4.39 -24.85
CA TRP A 141 12.55 -3.72 -24.28
C TRP A 141 12.33 -2.20 -24.18
N ALA A 142 11.73 -1.59 -25.20
CA ALA A 142 11.46 -0.15 -25.25
C ALA A 142 10.33 0.22 -24.29
N ALA A 143 9.28 -0.61 -24.21
CA ALA A 143 8.21 -0.41 -23.25
C ALA A 143 8.74 -0.44 -21.80
N SER A 144 9.58 -1.42 -21.49
CA SER A 144 10.16 -1.58 -20.14
C SER A 144 11.13 -0.44 -19.80
N ALA A 145 11.97 -0.04 -20.74
CA ALA A 145 12.85 1.11 -20.58
C ALA A 145 12.05 2.41 -20.38
N ALA A 146 11.03 2.66 -21.20
CA ALA A 146 10.18 3.85 -21.07
C ALA A 146 9.43 3.89 -19.73
N PHE A 147 8.91 2.75 -19.26
CA PHE A 147 8.28 2.66 -17.94
C PHE A 147 9.25 3.00 -16.81
N VAL A 148 10.44 2.37 -16.78
CA VAL A 148 11.45 2.63 -15.74
C VAL A 148 11.92 4.07 -15.79
N PHE A 149 12.17 4.60 -16.98
CA PHE A 149 12.57 6.00 -17.18
C PHE A 149 11.50 6.95 -16.64
N ALA A 150 10.25 6.77 -17.06
CA ALA A 150 9.13 7.60 -16.61
C ALA A 150 8.94 7.49 -15.09
N PHE A 151 9.09 6.30 -14.51
CA PHE A 151 8.97 6.08 -13.08
C PHE A 151 10.03 6.86 -12.30
N ILE A 152 11.31 6.73 -12.69
CA ILE A 152 12.42 7.43 -12.04
C ILE A 152 12.24 8.94 -12.17
N VAL A 153 12.00 9.45 -13.38
CA VAL A 153 11.83 10.89 -13.61
C VAL A 153 10.64 11.44 -12.82
N LEU A 154 9.50 10.76 -12.82
CA LEU A 154 8.31 11.21 -12.09
C LEU A 154 8.57 11.25 -10.58
N PHE A 155 9.13 10.19 -10.01
CA PHE A 155 9.38 10.13 -8.57
C PHE A 155 10.50 11.04 -8.10
N GLU A 156 11.57 11.17 -8.88
CA GLU A 156 12.69 12.04 -8.55
C GLU A 156 12.36 13.53 -8.75
N ARG A 157 11.47 13.87 -9.68
CA ARG A 157 11.14 15.28 -9.99
C ARG A 157 9.91 15.80 -9.27
N VAL A 158 8.85 15.01 -9.20
CA VAL A 158 7.56 15.45 -8.66
C VAL A 158 7.44 15.10 -7.18
N PHE A 159 7.96 13.96 -6.78
CA PHE A 159 7.77 13.44 -5.42
C PHE A 159 8.99 13.56 -4.51
N ALA A 160 10.18 13.91 -5.02
CA ALA A 160 11.37 14.08 -4.19
C ALA A 160 11.39 15.43 -3.49
N SER A 161 11.78 15.44 -2.21
CA SER A 161 11.92 16.66 -1.40
C SER A 161 13.11 17.53 -1.80
N SER A 162 14.09 16.96 -2.50
CA SER A 162 15.27 17.68 -3.00
C SER A 162 15.66 17.12 -4.38
N PRO A 163 14.99 17.59 -5.45
CA PRO A 163 15.20 17.05 -6.78
C PRO A 163 16.58 17.44 -7.32
N HIS A 164 17.27 16.49 -7.93
CA HIS A 164 18.50 16.76 -8.68
C HIS A 164 18.21 17.60 -9.94
N PRO A 165 19.24 18.25 -10.52
CA PRO A 165 19.09 18.97 -11.77
C PRO A 165 18.65 18.03 -12.90
N LEU A 166 17.74 18.52 -13.74
CA LEU A 166 17.07 17.74 -14.80
C LEU A 166 18.02 16.88 -15.63
N TRP A 167 19.17 17.44 -16.04
CA TRP A 167 20.12 16.72 -16.90
C TRP A 167 20.75 15.50 -16.19
N ARG A 168 21.04 15.58 -14.88
CA ARG A 168 21.58 14.45 -14.11
C ARG A 168 20.52 13.37 -13.96
N THR A 169 19.30 13.76 -13.59
CA THR A 169 18.16 12.83 -13.45
C THR A 169 17.88 12.11 -14.77
N VAL A 170 17.84 12.83 -15.90
CA VAL A 170 17.59 12.23 -17.21
C VAL A 170 18.72 11.27 -17.62
N LEU A 171 19.98 11.60 -17.33
CA LEU A 171 21.10 10.71 -17.61
C LEU A 171 21.09 9.46 -16.74
N THR A 172 20.95 9.60 -15.43
CA THR A 172 20.93 8.45 -14.51
C THR A 172 19.73 7.56 -14.78
N ALA A 173 18.54 8.15 -14.94
CA ALA A 173 17.33 7.44 -15.30
C ALA A 173 17.46 6.76 -16.67
N GLY A 174 18.06 7.43 -17.66
CA GLY A 174 18.27 6.88 -19.00
C GLY A 174 19.18 5.66 -18.98
N VAL A 175 20.31 5.74 -18.26
CA VAL A 175 21.23 4.61 -18.09
C VAL A 175 20.53 3.45 -17.39
N GLN A 176 19.83 3.70 -16.27
CA GLN A 176 19.10 2.66 -15.54
C GLN A 176 17.99 2.03 -16.39
N ALA A 177 17.24 2.84 -17.13
CA ALA A 177 16.16 2.39 -18.00
C ALA A 177 16.66 1.45 -19.10
N ILE A 178 17.80 1.78 -19.74
CA ILE A 178 18.42 0.94 -20.76
C ILE A 178 18.90 -0.37 -20.13
N ILE A 179 19.64 -0.30 -19.02
CA ILE A 179 20.17 -1.50 -18.33
C ILE A 179 19.03 -2.42 -17.92
N VAL A 180 18.00 -1.89 -17.26
CA VAL A 180 16.85 -2.69 -16.80
C VAL A 180 16.06 -3.23 -17.99
N GLY A 181 15.76 -2.39 -18.99
CA GLY A 181 15.01 -2.81 -20.18
C GLY A 181 15.68 -3.95 -20.94
N VAL A 182 17.00 -3.87 -21.15
CA VAL A 182 17.78 -4.94 -21.79
C VAL A 182 17.84 -6.18 -20.91
N THR A 183 18.18 -6.03 -19.63
CA THR A 183 18.33 -7.17 -18.70
C THR A 183 17.04 -7.95 -18.58
N VAL A 184 15.91 -7.27 -18.36
CA VAL A 184 14.59 -7.91 -18.27
C VAL A 184 14.26 -8.61 -19.60
N SER A 185 14.49 -7.96 -20.74
CA SER A 185 14.25 -8.58 -22.05
C SER A 185 15.06 -9.86 -22.26
N VAL A 186 16.35 -9.85 -21.92
CA VAL A 186 17.22 -11.03 -22.00
C VAL A 186 16.69 -12.13 -21.09
N VAL A 187 16.30 -11.83 -19.85
CA VAL A 187 15.75 -12.83 -18.92
C VAL A 187 14.45 -13.44 -19.46
N PHE A 188 13.57 -12.65 -20.07
CA PHE A 188 12.35 -13.18 -20.68
C PHE A 188 12.63 -14.05 -21.91
N GLN A 189 13.60 -13.67 -22.75
CA GLN A 189 13.96 -14.44 -23.93
C GLN A 189 14.73 -15.72 -23.59
N THR A 190 15.68 -15.65 -22.66
CA THR A 190 16.59 -16.76 -22.36
C THR A 190 16.14 -17.61 -21.16
N GLY A 191 15.61 -16.97 -20.11
CA GLY A 191 15.09 -17.65 -18.92
C GLY A 191 13.68 -18.19 -19.12
N PHE A 192 12.77 -17.37 -19.67
CA PHE A 192 11.36 -17.75 -19.86
C PHE A 192 11.03 -18.23 -21.27
N LEU A 193 11.98 -18.21 -22.23
CA LEU A 193 11.80 -18.63 -23.62
C LEU A 193 10.59 -17.98 -24.31
N VAL A 194 10.26 -16.74 -23.92
CA VAL A 194 9.14 -15.99 -24.48
C VAL A 194 9.61 -15.26 -25.74
N ARG A 195 8.89 -15.43 -26.85
CA ARG A 195 9.07 -14.61 -28.05
C ARG A 195 8.41 -13.26 -27.80
N LEU A 196 9.23 -12.26 -27.51
CA LEU A 196 8.78 -10.89 -27.35
C LEU A 196 8.59 -10.25 -28.74
N PRO A 197 7.51 -9.47 -28.95
CA PRO A 197 7.35 -8.63 -30.13
C PRO A 197 8.35 -7.46 -30.15
#